data_AF-A0A2E9MAZ0-F1
#
_entry.id   AF-A0A2E9MAZ0-F1
#
_cell.length_a   1.000
_cell.length_b   1.000
_cell.length_c   1.000
_cell.angle_alpha   90.00
_cell.angle_beta   90.00
_cell.angle_gamma   90.00
#
_symmetry.space_group_name_H-M   'P 1'
#
loop_
_entity.id
_entity.type
_entity.pdbx_description
1 polymer ?
#
loop_
_entity_poly.entity_id
_entity_poly.type
_entity_poly.pdbx_seq_one_letter_code
_entity_poly.pdbx_strand_id
1 'polypeptide(L)'
;MLAISSGKGGVGKSTVSVSLAVALAKSGLRVGLMDTDIYGPNVPGMLGVAEKPQVDPETGKIVPAQAHGVRLISMGMLVDAGMPVIWRGPMLAKMISQFLFQVDWGELDVLLLDLPPGTGDVQISLTQTAPLTGAVIVTTPSQLALEDVARGVRMFRDTEVPLLGLIENMGGFVCSSCQQESHPFGHGGGEAAAERFKMPFLGNVPLEPAVRAGADTGTPSILANPDAPASKALSAISAHLHQLLQNPG
;
A
#
# COMPACT_ATOMS: atom_id res chain seq x y z
N MET A 1 10.68 -7.11 -4.41
CA MET A 1 9.99 -5.96 -3.78
C MET A 1 8.62 -5.82 -4.44
N LEU A 2 7.58 -5.46 -3.70
CA LEU A 2 6.22 -5.44 -4.22
C LEU A 2 5.64 -4.02 -4.22
N ALA A 3 5.24 -3.54 -5.39
CA ALA A 3 4.62 -2.24 -5.54
C ALA A 3 3.13 -2.29 -5.20
N ILE A 4 2.65 -1.34 -4.39
CA ILE A 4 1.23 -1.06 -4.20
C ILE A 4 0.91 0.25 -4.89
N SER A 5 0.10 0.19 -5.94
CA SER A 5 -0.23 1.35 -6.79
C SER A 5 -1.71 1.63 -6.84
N SER A 6 -2.08 2.86 -7.19
CA SER A 6 -3.46 3.24 -7.50
C SER A 6 -3.49 4.25 -8.64
N GLY A 7 -4.54 4.17 -9.46
CA GLY A 7 -4.72 5.09 -10.58
C GLY A 7 -5.03 6.54 -10.14
N LYS A 8 -5.56 6.72 -8.92
CA LYS A 8 -5.88 8.03 -8.35
C LYS A 8 -5.67 8.08 -6.84
N GLY A 9 -5.65 9.30 -6.29
CA GLY A 9 -5.67 9.55 -4.85
C GLY A 9 -7.03 9.22 -4.23
N GLY A 10 -7.05 8.92 -2.93
CA GLY A 10 -8.29 8.73 -2.16
C GLY A 10 -8.94 7.34 -2.27
N VAL A 11 -8.35 6.39 -3.00
CA VAL A 11 -8.87 5.00 -3.08
C VAL A 11 -8.55 4.14 -1.84
N GLY A 12 -7.85 4.69 -0.85
CA GLY A 12 -7.41 3.95 0.34
C GLY A 12 -6.19 3.05 0.14
N LYS A 13 -5.36 3.31 -0.89
CA LYS A 13 -4.12 2.59 -1.19
C LYS A 13 -3.24 2.40 0.04
N SER A 14 -2.86 3.47 0.74
CA SER A 14 -1.99 3.40 1.93
C SER A 14 -2.61 2.57 3.07
N THR A 15 -3.93 2.63 3.24
CA THR A 15 -4.64 1.79 4.23
C THR A 15 -4.54 0.31 3.87
N VAL A 16 -4.66 -0.03 2.59
CA VAL A 16 -4.44 -1.39 2.09
C VAL A 16 -2.97 -1.79 2.26
N SER A 17 -2.01 -0.95 1.88
CA SER A 17 -0.56 -1.17 2.05
C SER A 17 -0.20 -1.50 3.50
N VAL A 18 -0.66 -0.69 4.46
CA VAL A 18 -0.46 -0.91 5.90
C VAL A 18 -1.10 -2.22 6.36
N SER A 19 -2.33 -2.49 5.95
CA SER A 19 -3.05 -3.70 6.37
C SER A 19 -2.40 -4.97 5.84
N LEU A 20 -1.94 -4.97 4.58
CA LEU A 20 -1.19 -6.07 3.99
C LEU A 20 0.16 -6.26 4.69
N ALA A 21 0.88 -5.17 4.98
CA ALA A 21 2.16 -5.25 5.68
C ALA A 21 2.02 -5.95 7.04
N VAL A 22 1.03 -5.51 7.82
CA VAL A 22 0.75 -6.05 9.15
C VAL A 22 0.25 -7.49 9.06
N ALA A 23 -0.62 -7.82 8.11
CA ALA A 23 -1.12 -9.19 7.92
C ALA A 23 0.00 -10.18 7.54
N LEU A 24 0.91 -9.78 6.65
CA LEU A 24 2.07 -10.58 6.26
C LEU A 24 3.02 -10.76 7.45
N ALA A 25 3.26 -9.71 8.23
CA ALA A 25 4.08 -9.79 9.45
C ALA A 25 3.47 -10.74 10.49
N LYS A 26 2.16 -10.69 10.71
CA LYS A 26 1.43 -11.65 11.57
C LYS A 26 1.52 -13.08 11.07
N SER A 27 1.72 -13.28 9.77
CA SER A 27 1.92 -14.60 9.17
C SER A 27 3.36 -15.11 9.31
N GLY A 28 4.24 -14.37 10.00
CA GLY A 28 5.61 -14.75 10.31
C GLY A 28 6.66 -14.19 9.35
N LEU A 29 6.28 -13.35 8.37
CA LEU A 29 7.22 -12.77 7.42
C LEU A 29 7.95 -11.58 8.02
N ARG A 30 9.20 -11.39 7.61
CA ARG A 30 9.97 -10.18 7.86
C ARG A 30 9.56 -9.14 6.82
N VAL A 31 8.75 -8.18 7.26
CA VAL A 31 8.11 -7.21 6.37
C VAL A 31 8.71 -5.83 6.52
N GLY A 32 9.07 -5.23 5.39
CA GLY A 32 9.31 -3.79 5.27
C GLY A 32 8.14 -3.09 4.59
N LEU A 33 7.87 -1.85 4.98
CA LEU A 33 6.96 -0.93 4.32
C LEU A 33 7.69 0.38 4.04
N MET A 34 7.75 0.76 2.77
CA MET A 34 8.34 2.00 2.32
C MET A 34 7.24 2.89 1.72
N ASP A 35 6.92 3.97 2.41
CA ASP A 35 5.95 4.97 1.97
C ASP A 35 6.64 6.05 1.15
N THR A 36 6.22 6.12 -0.11
CA THR A 36 6.76 7.05 -1.09
C THR A 36 5.75 8.10 -1.53
N ASP A 37 4.56 8.14 -0.91
CA ASP A 37 3.54 9.15 -1.19
C ASP A 37 3.88 10.48 -0.49
N ILE A 38 4.62 11.33 -1.21
CA ILE A 38 5.12 12.61 -0.71
C ILE A 38 4.00 13.61 -0.39
N TYR A 39 2.88 13.53 -1.11
CA TYR A 39 1.81 14.53 -1.03
C TYR A 39 0.75 14.22 0.04
N GLY A 40 0.78 13.00 0.59
CA GLY A 40 -0.09 12.59 1.69
C GLY A 40 0.50 11.41 2.46
N PRO A 41 1.68 11.56 3.08
CA PRO A 41 2.34 10.44 3.76
C PRO A 41 1.62 10.14 5.08
N ASN A 42 0.63 9.26 5.01
CA ASN A 42 -0.24 8.93 6.15
C ASN A 42 0.25 7.69 6.92
N VAL A 43 1.21 6.95 6.36
CA VAL A 43 1.61 5.62 6.86
C VAL A 43 2.16 5.65 8.30
N PRO A 44 3.03 6.60 8.71
CA PRO A 44 3.51 6.66 10.10
C PRO A 44 2.35 6.82 11.10
N GLY A 45 1.41 7.72 10.80
CA GLY A 45 0.22 7.93 11.61
C GLY A 45 -0.65 6.67 11.71
N MET A 46 -0.89 5.98 10.59
CA MET A 46 -1.66 4.73 10.54
C MET A 46 -1.04 3.59 11.36
N LEU A 47 0.28 3.63 11.59
CA LEU A 47 1.02 2.65 12.39
C LEU A 47 1.33 3.14 13.82
N GLY A 48 0.95 4.37 14.17
CA GLY A 48 1.22 4.95 15.49
C GLY A 48 2.69 5.37 15.70
N VAL A 49 3.43 5.62 14.62
CA VAL A 49 4.84 6.02 14.65
C VAL A 49 4.95 7.55 14.57
N ALA A 50 5.52 8.16 15.60
CA ALA A 50 5.80 9.60 15.67
C ALA A 50 7.30 9.94 15.57
N GLU A 51 8.16 8.93 15.54
CA GLU A 51 9.61 9.09 15.60
C GLU A 51 10.18 9.54 14.25
N LYS A 52 11.17 10.44 14.29
CA LYS A 52 11.95 10.81 13.11
C LYS A 52 12.96 9.69 12.78
N PRO A 53 13.35 9.51 11.50
CA PRO A 53 14.32 8.49 11.14
C PRO A 53 15.66 8.80 11.81
N GLN A 54 16.26 7.77 12.41
CA GLN A 54 17.58 7.86 13.00
C GLN A 54 18.63 7.40 12.00
N VAL A 55 19.85 7.90 12.14
CA VAL A 55 21.02 7.43 11.39
C VAL A 55 21.95 6.73 12.36
N ASP A 56 22.32 5.51 12.03
CA ASP A 56 23.30 4.74 12.80
C ASP A 56 24.68 5.41 12.66
N PRO A 57 25.35 5.78 13.76
CA PRO A 57 26.60 6.53 13.73
C PRO A 57 27.80 5.69 13.25
N GLU A 58 27.72 4.36 13.32
CA GLU A 58 28.81 3.47 12.92
C GLU A 58 28.72 3.11 11.43
N THR A 59 27.51 2.81 10.96
CA THR A 59 27.26 2.36 9.58
C THR A 59 26.85 3.50 8.64
N GLY A 60 26.39 4.63 9.18
CA GLY A 60 25.84 5.76 8.41
C GLY A 60 24.49 5.46 7.75
N LYS A 61 23.88 4.30 8.02
CA LYS A 61 22.59 3.90 7.45
C LYS A 61 21.42 4.48 8.22
N ILE A 62 20.28 4.65 7.53
CA ILE A 62 19.03 5.01 8.17
C ILE A 62 18.47 3.78 8.89
N VAL A 63 18.17 3.92 10.18
CA VAL A 63 17.47 2.90 10.96
C VAL A 63 15.96 3.04 10.71
N PRO A 64 15.28 2.02 10.15
CA PRO A 64 13.83 2.10 9.94
C PRO A 64 13.10 2.07 11.29
N ALA A 65 11.98 2.80 11.37
CA ALA A 65 11.07 2.66 12.50
C ALA A 65 10.46 1.26 12.54
N GLN A 66 9.95 0.84 13.69
CA GLN A 66 9.32 -0.46 13.84
C GLN A 66 7.97 -0.32 14.53
N ALA A 67 6.93 -0.88 13.92
CA ALA A 67 5.60 -0.92 14.49
C ALA A 67 4.87 -2.17 14.02
N HIS A 68 4.16 -2.84 14.94
CA HIS A 68 3.30 -3.99 14.62
C HIS A 68 4.00 -5.11 13.83
N GLY A 69 5.30 -5.33 14.07
CA GLY A 69 6.12 -6.33 13.36
C GLY A 69 6.61 -5.90 11.97
N VAL A 70 6.40 -4.63 11.58
CA VAL A 70 6.79 -4.07 10.28
C VAL A 70 7.92 -3.05 10.47
N ARG A 71 8.97 -3.15 9.66
CA ARG A 71 9.98 -2.09 9.52
C ARG A 71 9.45 -1.03 8.56
N LEU A 72 9.55 0.24 8.92
CA LEU A 72 8.92 1.36 8.20
C LEU A 72 9.93 2.47 7.90
N ILE A 73 9.86 3.00 6.67
CA ILE A 73 10.36 4.33 6.34
C ILE A 73 9.28 5.08 5.54
N SER A 74 9.11 6.37 5.79
CA SER A 74 8.14 7.21 5.09
C SER A 74 8.69 8.61 4.88
N MET A 75 8.29 9.22 3.76
CA MET A 75 8.48 10.66 3.53
C MET A 75 7.87 11.51 4.65
N GLY A 76 6.76 11.06 5.25
CA GLY A 76 6.07 11.75 6.34
C GLY A 76 6.87 11.82 7.64
N MET A 77 7.90 10.98 7.79
CA MET A 77 8.79 11.07 8.95
C MET A 77 9.84 12.19 8.82
N LEU A 78 10.06 12.69 7.60
CA LEU A 78 11.05 13.72 7.29
C LEU A 78 10.46 15.13 7.21
N VAL A 79 9.13 15.23 7.16
CA VAL A 79 8.40 16.49 7.01
C VAL A 79 7.75 16.84 8.34
N ASP A 80 7.99 18.05 8.83
CA ASP A 80 7.27 18.55 10.00
C ASP A 80 5.80 18.84 9.63
N ALA A 81 4.88 18.42 10.51
CA ALA A 81 3.45 18.55 10.27
C ALA A 81 3.03 20.00 9.95
N GLY A 82 2.28 20.19 8.87
CA GLY A 82 1.75 21.49 8.43
C GLY A 82 2.70 22.34 7.58
N MET A 83 3.93 21.88 7.30
CA MET A 83 4.86 22.61 6.45
C MET A 83 4.66 22.27 4.96
N PRO A 84 4.62 23.27 4.06
CA PRO A 84 4.55 23.02 2.62
C PRO A 84 5.84 22.38 2.12
N VAL A 85 5.67 21.20 1.53
CA VAL A 85 6.72 20.31 1.02
C VAL A 85 7.03 20.70 -0.42
N ILE A 86 8.11 21.48 -0.65
CA ILE A 86 8.57 21.83 -2.01
C ILE A 86 9.71 20.90 -2.42
N TRP A 87 9.35 19.74 -2.94
CA TRP A 87 10.32 18.75 -3.39
C TRP A 87 10.40 18.73 -4.91
N ARG A 88 11.59 18.98 -5.45
CA ARG A 88 11.84 18.91 -6.89
C ARG A 88 12.09 17.45 -7.30
N GLY A 89 11.71 17.08 -8.53
CA GLY A 89 11.85 15.71 -9.07
C GLY A 89 13.19 15.02 -8.77
N PRO A 90 14.36 15.66 -9.02
CA PRO A 90 15.66 15.04 -8.71
C PRO A 90 15.89 14.75 -7.22
N MET A 91 15.33 15.57 -6.33
CA MET A 91 15.42 15.37 -4.89
C MET A 91 14.58 14.17 -4.46
N LEU A 92 13.40 14.00 -5.06
CA LEU A 92 12.52 12.86 -4.82
C LEU A 92 13.16 11.54 -5.25
N ALA A 93 13.71 11.52 -6.47
CA ALA A 93 14.43 10.34 -6.97
C ALA A 93 15.62 9.98 -6.06
N LYS A 94 16.38 10.98 -5.59
CA LYS A 94 17.48 10.77 -4.64
C LYS A 94 16.99 10.17 -3.33
N MET A 95 15.89 10.64 -2.77
CA MET A 95 15.36 10.10 -1.51
C MET A 95 14.79 8.69 -1.66
N ILE A 96 14.08 8.42 -2.76
CA ILE A 96 13.61 7.07 -3.06
C ILE A 96 14.81 6.12 -3.15
N SER A 97 15.86 6.51 -3.86
CA SER A 97 17.11 5.75 -3.92
C SER A 97 17.74 5.56 -2.52
N GLN A 98 17.76 6.61 -1.70
CA GLN A 98 18.26 6.54 -0.32
C GLN A 98 17.43 5.58 0.55
N PHE A 99 16.10 5.60 0.43
CA PHE A 99 15.24 4.67 1.18
C PHE A 99 15.39 3.22 0.71
N LEU A 100 15.61 2.99 -0.59
CA LEU A 100 15.83 1.66 -1.14
C LEU A 100 17.17 1.06 -0.70
N PHE A 101 18.24 1.87 -0.70
CA PHE A 101 19.61 1.35 -0.62
C PHE A 101 20.40 1.77 0.62
N GLN A 102 19.97 2.79 1.36
CA GLN A 102 20.66 3.32 2.54
C GLN A 102 19.90 3.13 3.85
N VAL A 103 18.67 2.59 3.79
CA VAL A 103 17.96 2.12 4.99
C VAL A 103 18.48 0.73 5.34
N ASP A 104 18.77 0.52 6.62
CA ASP A 104 19.12 -0.80 7.13
C ASP A 104 17.87 -1.65 7.34
N TRP A 105 17.36 -2.19 6.23
CA TRP A 105 16.20 -3.06 6.23
C TRP A 105 16.45 -4.40 6.93
N GLY A 106 17.70 -4.79 7.15
CA GLY A 106 18.08 -6.14 7.53
C GLY A 106 17.62 -7.18 6.51
N GLU A 107 17.42 -8.41 6.95
CA GLU A 107 16.79 -9.43 6.11
C GLU A 107 15.26 -9.24 6.09
N LEU A 108 14.69 -9.19 4.89
CA LEU A 108 13.26 -9.09 4.62
C LEU A 108 12.83 -10.21 3.68
N ASP A 109 11.65 -10.77 3.94
CA ASP A 109 10.96 -11.67 3.01
C ASP A 109 10.17 -10.86 1.97
N VAL A 110 9.67 -9.68 2.37
CA VAL A 110 8.94 -8.78 1.48
C VAL A 110 9.14 -7.32 1.90
N LEU A 111 9.37 -6.46 0.90
CA LEU A 111 9.32 -5.00 1.04
C LEU A 111 8.16 -4.48 0.20
N LEU A 112 7.15 -3.93 0.85
CA LEU A 112 6.02 -3.26 0.22
C LEU A 112 6.36 -1.79 -0.05
N LEU A 113 6.10 -1.34 -1.27
CA LEU A 113 6.32 0.04 -1.69
C LEU A 113 4.96 0.71 -1.89
N ASP A 114 4.56 1.58 -0.97
CA ASP A 114 3.34 2.38 -1.12
C ASP A 114 3.63 3.55 -2.06
N LEU A 115 3.25 3.39 -3.33
CA LEU A 115 3.60 4.34 -4.39
C LEU A 115 2.76 5.62 -4.30
N PRO A 116 3.22 6.80 -4.80
CA PRO A 116 2.34 7.95 -4.98
C PRO A 116 1.16 7.61 -5.90
N PRO A 117 0.00 8.29 -5.83
CA PRO A 117 -1.12 8.02 -6.74
C PRO A 117 -0.82 8.42 -8.20
N GLY A 118 -1.51 7.79 -9.14
CA GLY A 118 -1.42 8.12 -10.58
C GLY A 118 -0.26 7.41 -11.26
N THR A 119 0.12 7.87 -12.45
CA THR A 119 1.24 7.31 -13.24
C THR A 119 2.28 8.40 -13.56
N GLY A 120 2.56 9.27 -12.60
CA GLY A 120 3.51 10.38 -12.77
C GLY A 120 4.97 9.92 -12.73
N ASP A 121 5.89 10.84 -13.05
CA ASP A 121 7.33 10.60 -13.18
C ASP A 121 7.97 9.90 -11.96
N VAL A 122 7.44 10.17 -10.76
CA VAL A 122 7.94 9.55 -9.51
C VAL A 122 7.66 8.05 -9.48
N GLN A 123 6.46 7.62 -9.88
CA GLN A 123 6.15 6.19 -9.97
C GLN A 123 7.04 5.51 -11.01
N ILE A 124 7.19 6.11 -12.20
CA ILE A 124 8.01 5.56 -13.27
C ILE A 124 9.47 5.41 -12.81
N SER A 125 10.04 6.47 -12.25
CA SER A 125 11.41 6.46 -11.73
C SER A 125 11.60 5.40 -10.64
N LEU A 126 10.62 5.21 -9.75
CA LEU A 126 10.66 4.17 -8.73
C LEU A 126 10.60 2.78 -9.35
N THR A 127 9.71 2.53 -10.32
CA THR A 127 9.63 1.24 -11.02
C THR A 127 10.89 0.89 -11.79
N GLN A 128 11.64 1.89 -12.27
CA GLN A 128 12.93 1.70 -12.95
C GLN A 128 14.11 1.50 -11.98
N THR A 129 14.02 2.04 -10.76
CA THR A 129 15.10 1.99 -9.77
C THR A 129 15.00 0.77 -8.86
N ALA A 130 13.78 0.41 -8.47
CA ALA A 130 13.52 -0.71 -7.56
C ALA A 130 13.42 -2.03 -8.35
N PRO A 131 14.08 -3.12 -7.92
CA PRO A 131 13.88 -4.45 -8.48
C PRO A 131 12.52 -5.01 -8.04
N LEU A 132 11.47 -4.56 -8.71
CA LEU A 132 10.10 -4.99 -8.44
C LEU A 132 9.88 -6.42 -8.93
N THR A 133 9.38 -7.27 -8.04
CA THR A 133 8.98 -8.65 -8.34
C THR A 133 7.51 -8.73 -8.74
N GLY A 134 6.76 -7.65 -8.52
CA GLY A 134 5.40 -7.51 -9.01
C GLY A 134 4.68 -6.30 -8.42
N ALA A 135 3.47 -6.05 -8.91
CA ALA A 135 2.63 -4.94 -8.50
C ALA A 135 1.20 -5.39 -8.19
N VAL A 136 0.62 -4.78 -7.15
CA VAL A 136 -0.79 -4.88 -6.80
C VAL A 136 -1.45 -3.52 -7.03
N ILE A 137 -2.60 -3.52 -7.72
CA ILE A 137 -3.35 -2.30 -8.02
C ILE A 137 -4.55 -2.19 -7.09
N VAL A 138 -4.67 -1.06 -6.40
CA VAL A 138 -5.82 -0.72 -5.56
C VAL A 138 -6.72 0.26 -6.31
N THR A 139 -8.02 -0.05 -6.36
CA THR A 139 -9.05 0.80 -6.96
C THR A 139 -10.29 0.89 -6.08
N THR A 140 -11.29 1.65 -6.51
CA THR A 140 -12.67 1.59 -5.98
C THR A 140 -13.64 1.19 -7.10
N PRO A 141 -14.88 0.78 -6.81
CA PRO A 141 -15.84 0.38 -7.85
C PRO A 141 -16.29 1.52 -8.77
N SER A 142 -15.94 2.77 -8.44
CA SER A 142 -16.28 3.94 -9.23
C SER A 142 -15.71 3.86 -10.65
N GLN A 143 -16.54 4.10 -11.66
CA GLN A 143 -16.12 4.07 -13.07
C GLN A 143 -14.91 4.94 -13.37
N LEU A 144 -14.82 6.13 -12.76
CA LEU A 144 -13.66 7.02 -12.86
C LEU A 144 -12.38 6.36 -12.32
N ALA A 145 -12.48 5.61 -11.21
CA ALA A 145 -11.32 4.88 -10.68
C ALA A 145 -10.85 3.77 -11.66
N LEU A 146 -11.80 3.08 -12.30
CA LEU A 146 -11.51 1.98 -13.22
C LEU A 146 -10.83 2.46 -14.52
N GLU A 147 -11.13 3.67 -14.98
CA GLU A 147 -10.41 4.29 -16.10
C GLU A 147 -8.94 4.56 -15.74
N ASP A 148 -8.67 4.90 -14.47
CA ASP A 148 -7.31 5.14 -13.99
C ASP A 148 -6.51 3.84 -13.81
N VAL A 149 -7.18 2.71 -13.51
CA VAL A 149 -6.55 1.37 -13.48
C VAL A 149 -5.89 1.07 -14.83
N ALA A 150 -6.51 1.44 -15.94
CA ALA A 150 -5.96 1.19 -17.29
C ALA A 150 -4.57 1.82 -17.48
N ARG A 151 -4.35 3.01 -16.91
CA ARG A 151 -3.07 3.71 -16.97
C ARG A 151 -2.01 3.01 -16.12
N GLY A 152 -2.36 2.65 -14.88
CA GLY A 152 -1.45 1.90 -14.00
C GLY A 152 -1.04 0.54 -14.57
N VAL A 153 -2.00 -0.21 -15.12
CA VAL A 153 -1.76 -1.50 -15.82
C VAL A 153 -0.77 -1.32 -16.97
N ARG A 154 -0.96 -0.28 -17.80
CA ARG A 154 -0.07 -0.01 -18.93
C ARG A 154 1.34 0.31 -18.45
N MET A 155 1.48 1.18 -17.45
CA MET A 155 2.79 1.57 -16.91
C MET A 155 3.60 0.36 -16.43
N PHE A 156 3.00 -0.56 -15.66
CA PHE A 156 3.72 -1.74 -15.18
C PHE A 156 4.04 -2.74 -16.30
N ARG A 157 3.20 -2.84 -17.33
CA ARG A 157 3.51 -3.65 -18.52
C ARG A 157 4.68 -3.09 -19.31
N ASP A 158 4.70 -1.77 -19.50
CA ASP A 158 5.78 -1.09 -20.22
C ASP A 158 7.12 -1.18 -19.47
N THR A 159 7.09 -1.40 -18.16
CA THR A 159 8.28 -1.65 -17.31
C THR A 159 8.50 -3.14 -17.00
N GLU A 160 7.77 -4.04 -17.66
CA GLU A 160 7.88 -5.50 -17.52
C GLU A 160 7.67 -6.02 -16.09
N VAL A 161 7.00 -5.25 -15.23
CA VAL A 161 6.67 -5.65 -13.86
C VAL A 161 5.40 -6.51 -13.86
N PRO A 162 5.45 -7.75 -13.31
CA PRO A 162 4.28 -8.61 -13.24
C PRO A 162 3.13 -8.00 -12.42
N LEU A 163 1.91 -8.07 -12.94
CA LEU A 163 0.71 -7.66 -12.22
C LEU A 163 0.18 -8.83 -11.39
N LEU A 164 0.43 -8.79 -10.07
CA LEU A 164 0.07 -9.85 -9.13
C LEU A 164 -1.41 -9.82 -8.76
N GLY A 165 -2.07 -8.67 -8.91
CA GLY A 165 -3.52 -8.63 -8.92
C GLY A 165 -4.11 -7.27 -8.57
N LEU A 166 -5.45 -7.24 -8.58
CA LEU A 166 -6.26 -6.05 -8.32
C LEU A 166 -7.07 -6.25 -7.04
N ILE A 167 -7.08 -5.21 -6.20
CA ILE A 167 -7.90 -5.10 -5.00
C ILE A 167 -8.94 -4.00 -5.23
N GLU A 168 -10.22 -4.36 -5.07
CA GLU A 168 -11.31 -3.39 -5.04
C GLU A 168 -11.53 -2.97 -3.59
N ASN A 169 -11.16 -1.74 -3.25
CA ASN A 169 -11.41 -1.18 -1.93
C ASN A 169 -12.73 -0.40 -1.90
N MET A 170 -13.36 -0.33 -0.73
CA MET A 170 -14.66 0.33 -0.51
C MET A 170 -15.78 -0.23 -1.41
N GLY A 171 -15.77 -1.55 -1.64
CA GLY A 171 -16.65 -2.21 -2.62
C GLY A 171 -18.05 -2.61 -2.14
N GLY A 172 -18.42 -2.15 -0.95
CA GLY A 172 -19.71 -2.43 -0.32
C GLY A 172 -19.73 -1.84 1.09
N PHE A 173 -20.88 -1.86 1.76
CA PHE A 173 -21.03 -1.46 3.15
C PHE A 173 -22.12 -2.31 3.78
N VAL A 174 -21.78 -2.97 4.89
CA VAL A 174 -22.75 -3.73 5.69
C VAL A 174 -23.15 -2.89 6.88
N CYS A 175 -24.43 -2.55 6.97
CA CYS A 175 -24.95 -1.78 8.09
C CYS A 175 -24.84 -2.58 9.39
N SER A 176 -24.13 -2.05 10.39
CA SER A 176 -23.98 -2.73 11.69
C SER A 176 -25.31 -2.92 12.42
N SER A 177 -26.29 -2.01 12.23
CA SER A 177 -27.58 -2.04 12.92
C SER A 177 -28.60 -2.99 12.29
N CYS A 178 -28.65 -3.11 10.96
CA CYS A 178 -29.68 -3.90 10.26
C CYS A 178 -29.11 -5.01 9.35
N GLN A 179 -27.79 -5.14 9.24
CA GLN A 179 -27.09 -6.12 8.41
C GLN A 179 -27.39 -6.03 6.90
N GLN A 180 -28.07 -4.97 6.46
CA GLN A 180 -28.31 -4.72 5.04
C GLN A 180 -27.01 -4.29 4.35
N GLU A 181 -26.72 -4.93 3.21
CA GLU A 181 -25.62 -4.57 2.34
C GLU A 181 -26.04 -3.45 1.36
N SER A 182 -25.13 -2.51 1.13
CA SER A 182 -25.30 -1.43 0.16
C SER A 182 -23.99 -1.15 -0.59
N HIS A 183 -24.09 -0.59 -1.79
CA HIS A 183 -22.93 -0.35 -2.67
C HIS A 183 -22.86 1.12 -3.08
N PRO A 184 -22.46 2.03 -2.18
CA PRO A 184 -22.51 3.48 -2.42
C PRO A 184 -21.63 3.94 -3.58
N PHE A 185 -20.60 3.18 -3.93
CA PHE A 185 -19.67 3.49 -5.02
C PHE A 185 -19.81 2.58 -6.25
N GLY A 186 -20.82 1.70 -6.26
CA GLY A 186 -20.95 0.58 -7.21
C GLY A 186 -20.39 -0.73 -6.65
N HIS A 187 -20.50 -1.81 -7.42
CA HIS A 187 -19.99 -3.15 -7.07
C HIS A 187 -19.47 -3.87 -8.31
N GLY A 188 -18.48 -4.75 -8.13
CA GLY A 188 -17.98 -5.65 -9.19
C GLY A 188 -17.14 -4.97 -10.28
N GLY A 189 -16.86 -3.67 -10.16
CA GLY A 189 -16.10 -2.92 -11.16
C GLY A 189 -14.64 -3.36 -11.23
N GLY A 190 -14.03 -3.64 -10.08
CA GLY A 190 -12.67 -4.12 -9.95
C GLY A 190 -12.49 -5.54 -10.49
N GLU A 191 -13.43 -6.44 -10.21
CA GLU A 191 -13.40 -7.82 -10.75
C GLU A 191 -13.50 -7.82 -12.28
N ALA A 192 -14.46 -7.06 -12.83
CA ALA A 192 -14.59 -6.89 -14.28
C ALA A 192 -13.33 -6.24 -14.90
N ALA A 193 -12.70 -5.30 -14.21
CA ALA A 193 -11.43 -4.72 -14.65
C ALA A 193 -10.28 -5.73 -14.62
N ALA A 194 -10.19 -6.55 -13.57
CA ALA A 194 -9.18 -7.59 -13.46
C ALA A 194 -9.29 -8.59 -14.62
N GLU A 195 -10.51 -9.02 -14.97
CA GLU A 195 -10.77 -9.87 -16.13
C GLU A 195 -10.37 -9.17 -17.44
N ARG A 196 -10.86 -7.94 -17.66
CA ARG A 196 -10.54 -7.14 -18.85
C ARG A 196 -9.04 -6.98 -19.06
N PHE A 197 -8.30 -6.74 -17.98
CA PHE A 197 -6.86 -6.54 -18.01
C PHE A 197 -6.07 -7.84 -17.87
N LYS A 198 -6.73 -9.01 -17.78
CA LYS A 198 -6.08 -10.32 -17.64
C LYS A 198 -5.08 -10.35 -16.48
N MET A 199 -5.54 -9.94 -15.29
CA MET A 199 -4.77 -10.02 -14.06
C MET A 199 -5.62 -10.64 -12.94
N PRO A 200 -5.00 -11.24 -11.90
CA PRO A 200 -5.76 -11.83 -10.81
C PRO A 200 -6.63 -10.79 -10.06
N PHE A 201 -7.83 -11.18 -9.68
CA PHE A 201 -8.62 -10.42 -8.71
C PHE A 201 -8.30 -10.97 -7.31
N LEU A 202 -7.74 -10.14 -6.43
CA LEU A 202 -7.33 -10.57 -5.10
C LEU A 202 -8.50 -10.52 -4.10
N GLY A 203 -9.46 -9.61 -4.31
CA GLY A 203 -10.67 -9.51 -3.51
C GLY A 203 -11.23 -8.10 -3.40
N ASN A 204 -12.41 -8.04 -2.78
CA ASN A 204 -13.11 -6.81 -2.43
C ASN A 204 -13.00 -6.56 -0.92
N VAL A 205 -12.65 -5.33 -0.55
CA VAL A 205 -12.63 -4.85 0.83
C VAL A 205 -13.83 -3.92 1.04
N PRO A 206 -14.80 -4.28 1.91
CA PRO A 206 -15.94 -3.41 2.19
C PRO A 206 -15.50 -2.15 2.95
N LEU A 207 -16.30 -1.10 2.81
CA LEU A 207 -16.20 0.10 3.62
C LEU A 207 -16.61 -0.24 5.04
N GLU A 208 -15.73 0.05 5.98
CA GLU A 208 -15.88 -0.31 7.39
C GLU A 208 -15.41 0.86 8.26
N PRO A 209 -16.28 1.46 9.10
CA PRO A 209 -15.90 2.56 9.98
C PRO A 209 -14.69 2.25 10.88
N ALA A 210 -14.55 1.00 11.32
CA ALA A 210 -13.43 0.57 12.14
C ALA A 210 -12.05 0.73 11.44
N VAL A 211 -12.00 0.63 10.11
CA VAL A 211 -10.78 0.84 9.32
C VAL A 211 -10.30 2.28 9.45
N ARG A 212 -11.23 3.24 9.33
CA ARG A 212 -10.93 4.67 9.50
C ARG A 212 -10.52 4.98 10.95
N ALA A 213 -11.26 4.47 11.93
CA ALA A 213 -10.94 4.68 13.35
C ALA A 213 -9.55 4.12 13.73
N GLY A 214 -9.19 2.95 13.21
CA GLY A 214 -7.87 2.35 13.42
C GLY A 214 -6.73 3.17 12.80
N ALA A 215 -6.94 3.69 11.60
CA ALA A 215 -5.98 4.57 10.94
C ALA A 215 -5.71 5.85 11.74
N ASP A 216 -6.74 6.45 12.34
CA ASP A 216 -6.60 7.68 13.14
C ASP A 216 -5.93 7.45 14.50
N THR A 217 -6.07 6.24 15.05
CA THR A 217 -5.54 5.87 16.38
C THR A 217 -4.18 5.18 16.30
N GLY A 218 -3.63 4.99 15.09
CA GLY A 218 -2.35 4.31 14.87
C GLY A 218 -2.36 2.81 15.13
N THR A 219 -3.55 2.21 15.22
CA THR A 219 -3.73 0.76 15.38
C THR A 219 -4.56 0.24 14.20
N PRO A 220 -3.94 -0.34 13.16
CA PRO A 220 -4.66 -0.84 11.99
C PRO A 220 -5.83 -1.76 12.35
N SER A 221 -6.96 -1.64 11.64
CA SER A 221 -8.18 -2.39 11.98
C SER A 221 -7.98 -3.91 11.97
N ILE A 222 -7.06 -4.43 11.17
CA ILE A 222 -6.73 -5.87 11.15
C ILE A 222 -6.12 -6.38 12.48
N LEU A 223 -5.68 -5.46 13.34
CA LEU A 223 -5.27 -5.71 14.72
C LEU A 223 -6.38 -5.40 15.71
N ALA A 224 -6.97 -4.20 15.63
CA ALA A 224 -7.96 -3.74 16.60
C ALA A 224 -9.30 -4.48 16.49
N ASN A 225 -9.72 -4.83 15.27
CA ASN A 225 -11.00 -5.44 14.95
C ASN A 225 -10.82 -6.58 13.94
N PRO A 226 -10.16 -7.70 14.32
CA PRO A 226 -9.82 -8.79 13.38
C PRO A 226 -11.05 -9.45 12.77
N ASP A 227 -12.18 -9.41 13.49
CA ASP A 227 -13.44 -10.01 13.04
C ASP A 227 -14.28 -9.14 12.11
N ALA A 228 -13.92 -7.85 11.95
CA ALA A 228 -14.63 -6.94 11.07
C ALA A 228 -14.55 -7.42 9.61
N PRO A 229 -15.62 -7.23 8.80
CA PRO A 229 -15.66 -7.64 7.39
C PRO A 229 -14.43 -7.21 6.59
N ALA A 230 -13.99 -5.95 6.73
CA ALA A 230 -12.81 -5.44 6.04
C ALA A 230 -11.51 -6.12 6.51
N SER A 231 -11.35 -6.38 7.80
CA SER A 231 -10.17 -7.06 8.36
C SER A 231 -10.06 -8.51 7.88
N LYS A 232 -11.20 -9.22 7.80
CA LYS A 232 -11.28 -10.57 7.23
C LYS A 232 -10.93 -10.58 5.75
N ALA A 233 -11.48 -9.64 4.97
CA ALA A 233 -11.16 -9.50 3.55
C ALA A 233 -9.67 -9.21 3.32
N LEU A 234 -9.09 -8.27 4.07
CA LEU A 234 -7.66 -7.93 3.98
C LEU A 234 -6.76 -9.10 4.41
N SER A 235 -7.16 -9.88 5.42
CA SER A 235 -6.43 -11.09 5.83
C SER A 235 -6.45 -12.16 4.73
N ALA A 236 -7.60 -12.37 4.09
CA ALA A 236 -7.73 -13.31 2.98
C ALA A 236 -6.92 -12.88 1.75
N ILE A 237 -6.96 -11.59 1.40
CA ILE A 237 -6.15 -11.00 0.33
C ILE A 237 -4.65 -11.19 0.63
N SER A 238 -4.23 -10.93 1.88
CA SER A 238 -2.84 -11.12 2.30
C SER A 238 -2.40 -12.57 2.19
N ALA A 239 -3.25 -13.53 2.59
CA ALA A 239 -2.96 -14.96 2.45
C ALA A 239 -2.83 -15.38 0.98
N HIS A 240 -3.72 -14.91 0.10
CA HIS A 240 -3.63 -15.16 -1.34
C HIS A 240 -2.35 -14.54 -1.93
N LEU A 241 -2.02 -13.31 -1.56
CA LEU A 241 -0.79 -12.65 -2.00
C LEU A 241 0.46 -13.42 -1.54
N HIS A 242 0.47 -13.91 -0.30
CA HIS A 242 1.57 -14.71 0.22
C HIS A 242 1.78 -16.00 -0.60
N GLN A 243 0.70 -16.68 -1.01
CA GLN A 243 0.79 -17.86 -1.87
C GLN A 243 1.37 -17.52 -3.26
N LEU A 244 1.00 -16.39 -3.84
CA LEU A 244 1.56 -15.91 -5.12
C LEU A 244 3.06 -15.60 -5.01
N LEU A 245 3.50 -15.05 -3.87
CA LEU A 245 4.92 -14.76 -3.63
C LEU A 245 5.76 -16.04 -3.47
N GLN A 246 5.17 -17.13 -2.97
CA GLN A 246 5.86 -18.42 -2.84
C GLN A 246 5.95 -19.19 -4.17
N ASN A 247 5.01 -18.93 -5.10
CA ASN A 247 4.96 -19.57 -6.41
C ASN A 247 4.96 -18.51 -7.53
N PRO A 248 6.09 -17.83 -7.77
CA PRO A 248 6.24 -16.96 -8.92
C PRO A 248 6.25 -17.84 -10.17
N GLY A 249 5.09 -17.99 -10.81
CA GLY A 249 4.92 -18.75 -12.05
C GLY A 249 5.76 -18.23 -13.20
#